data_AF-A0A4D7CBH9-F1
#
_entry.id   AF-A0A4D7CBH9-F1
#
_cell.length_a   1.000
_cell.length_b   1.000
_cell.length_c   1.000
_cell.angle_alpha   90.00
_cell.angle_beta   90.00
_cell.angle_gamma   90.00
#
_symmetry.space_group_name_H-M   'P 1'
#
loop_
_entity.id
_entity.type
_entity.pdbx_description
1 polymer ?
#
loop_
_entity_poly.entity_id
_entity_poly.type
_entity_poly.pdbx_seq_one_letter_code
_entity_poly.pdbx_strand_id
1 'polypeptide(L)'
;MITWKNVWLICRNYREGELRHSWMSILVVVQYTSIGVLLLFSVYPSGRVFPEEYFPWFTTIAENWQSVLEEFTRLEADGLNDFEPYVSFPQAIPDNLWTKLNHSKRWNTLHLWRYGRRNENACQACPQTVKLLESLPLAHLADRAPSAFFSILAPRTHIPPHTGVTNARTIIHLPLVVPQNCSFRVGGETRQWVEGQPFAFDDTIEHEAWNNSDSPRAVLIFDVWNPHLSPEEILFLQRF
;
A
#
# COMPACT_ATOMS: atom_id res chain seq x y z
N MET A 1 -9.56 0.11 22.85
CA MET A 1 -8.65 -0.40 23.90
C MET A 1 -8.53 -1.90 23.72
N ILE A 2 -7.44 -2.36 23.10
CA ILE A 2 -7.16 -3.80 22.99
C ILE A 2 -6.62 -4.23 24.35
N THR A 3 -7.35 -5.08 25.06
CA THR A 3 -6.95 -5.55 26.39
C THR A 3 -6.04 -6.77 26.28
N TRP A 4 -5.13 -6.92 27.25
CA TRP A 4 -4.08 -7.95 27.36
C TRP A 4 -4.53 -9.41 27.16
N LYS A 5 -5.84 -9.69 27.17
CA LYS A 5 -6.39 -11.03 26.90
C LYS A 5 -6.23 -11.47 25.43
N ASN A 6 -6.17 -10.56 24.47
CA ASN A 6 -6.14 -10.92 23.05
C ASN A 6 -4.74 -11.29 22.54
N VAL A 7 -3.67 -10.78 23.17
CA VAL A 7 -2.28 -11.13 22.81
C VAL A 7 -1.94 -12.56 23.26
N TRP A 8 -2.50 -13.02 24.38
CA TRP A 8 -2.27 -14.36 24.91
C TRP A 8 -3.01 -15.48 24.14
N LEU A 9 -4.04 -15.14 23.35
CA LEU A 9 -4.79 -16.14 22.58
C LEU A 9 -4.02 -16.62 21.33
N ILE A 10 -3.14 -15.77 20.79
CA ILE A 10 -2.34 -16.06 19.58
C ILE A 10 -1.35 -17.21 19.84
N CYS A 11 -0.84 -17.34 21.08
CA CYS A 11 0.11 -18.41 21.44
C CYS A 11 -0.56 -19.69 21.97
N ARG A 12 -1.83 -19.66 22.41
CA ARG A 12 -2.40 -20.74 23.24
C ARG A 12 -3.11 -21.87 22.47
N ASN A 13 -3.25 -21.76 21.16
CA ASN A 13 -3.80 -22.87 20.36
C ASN A 13 -2.76 -23.93 19.94
N TYR A 14 -1.49 -23.75 20.31
CA TYR A 14 -0.51 -24.83 20.23
C TYR A 14 -0.55 -25.64 21.53
N ARG A 15 -1.15 -26.84 21.47
CA ARG A 15 -1.03 -27.84 22.54
C ARG A 15 0.42 -28.31 22.60
N GLU A 16 1.02 -28.24 23.78
CA GLU A 16 2.29 -28.89 24.11
C GLU A 16 2.16 -30.40 23.84
N GLY A 17 2.67 -30.89 22.71
CA GLY A 17 2.69 -32.33 22.43
C GLY A 17 2.90 -32.78 20.98
N GLU A 18 2.57 -31.97 19.98
CA GLU A 18 2.68 -32.36 18.55
C GLU A 18 3.88 -31.70 17.85
N LEU A 19 5.05 -31.71 18.50
CA LEU A 19 6.30 -31.31 17.87
C LEU A 19 6.91 -32.48 17.10
N ARG A 20 6.46 -32.69 15.86
CA ARG A 20 7.26 -33.40 14.84
C ARG A 20 7.23 -32.66 13.50
N HIS A 21 8.38 -32.06 13.22
CA HIS A 21 8.96 -31.72 11.91
C HIS A 21 8.19 -30.73 11.00
N SER A 22 8.79 -29.54 10.84
CA SER A 22 8.60 -28.54 9.77
C SER A 22 7.47 -27.51 9.93
N TRP A 23 7.63 -26.49 10.80
CA TRP A 23 6.88 -25.22 10.67
C TRP A 23 7.71 -24.02 11.16
N MET A 24 7.90 -23.01 10.28
CA MET A 24 8.44 -21.68 10.63
C MET A 24 7.46 -20.97 11.57
N SER A 25 7.97 -20.48 12.70
CA SER A 25 7.17 -19.82 13.73
C SER A 25 6.70 -18.44 13.26
N ILE A 26 5.38 -18.20 13.24
CA ILE A 26 4.81 -16.86 13.05
C ILE A 26 5.17 -16.03 14.29
N LEU A 27 6.20 -15.20 14.20
CA LEU A 27 6.57 -14.26 15.24
C LEU A 27 5.87 -12.92 14.96
N VAL A 28 4.72 -12.65 15.61
CA VAL A 28 4.09 -11.33 15.56
C VAL A 28 4.86 -10.39 16.49
N VAL A 29 5.78 -9.59 15.94
CA VAL A 29 6.45 -8.54 16.72
C VAL A 29 5.56 -7.30 16.74
N VAL A 30 4.80 -7.13 17.82
CA VAL A 30 4.11 -5.86 18.11
C VAL A 30 5.12 -4.90 18.73
N GLN A 31 5.74 -4.04 17.92
CA GLN A 31 6.46 -2.88 18.45
C GLN A 31 5.47 -1.72 18.64
N TYR A 32 5.32 -1.29 19.89
CA TYR A 32 4.62 -0.06 20.23
C TYR A 32 5.56 1.12 19.97
N THR A 33 5.45 1.72 18.79
CA THR A 33 5.84 3.13 18.63
C THR A 33 4.59 3.98 18.77
N SER A 34 4.73 5.23 19.20
CA SER A 34 3.63 6.14 19.55
C SER A 34 2.65 6.48 18.41
N ILE A 35 2.74 5.80 17.26
CA ILE A 35 2.05 6.10 16.00
C ILE A 35 1.37 4.85 15.36
N GLY A 36 1.55 3.63 15.87
CA GLY A 36 0.82 2.48 15.33
C GLY A 36 1.38 1.15 15.79
N VAL A 37 0.56 0.10 15.68
CA VAL A 37 0.99 -1.29 15.90
C VAL A 37 1.68 -1.76 14.62
N LEU A 38 2.99 -1.95 14.66
CA LEU A 38 3.72 -2.67 13.61
C LEU A 38 3.39 -4.17 13.74
N LEU A 39 2.93 -4.81 12.67
CA LEU A 39 2.63 -6.25 12.61
C LEU A 39 3.55 -6.91 11.59
N LEU A 40 4.64 -7.50 12.07
CA LEU A 40 5.54 -8.29 11.22
C LEU A 40 5.17 -9.77 11.32
N PHE A 41 5.08 -10.44 10.17
CA PHE A 41 4.82 -11.86 9.97
C PHE A 41 6.01 -12.48 9.24
N SER A 42 6.73 -13.39 9.92
CA SER A 42 7.88 -14.14 9.41
C SER A 42 9.04 -13.31 8.83
N VAL A 43 10.25 -13.85 8.92
CA VAL A 43 11.49 -13.21 8.41
C VAL A 43 11.80 -13.81 7.05
N TYR A 44 11.00 -13.48 6.04
CA TYR A 44 11.40 -13.72 4.65
C TYR A 44 12.59 -12.79 4.32
N PRO A 45 13.47 -13.13 3.36
CA PRO A 45 14.46 -12.17 2.88
C PRO A 45 13.71 -10.95 2.40
N SER A 46 13.76 -9.85 3.14
CA SER A 46 13.02 -8.64 2.79
C SER A 46 13.69 -8.00 1.58
N GLY A 47 13.23 -8.39 0.40
CA GLY A 47 13.56 -7.71 -0.84
C GLY A 47 13.04 -6.28 -0.77
N ARG A 48 13.88 -5.31 -1.15
CA ARG A 48 13.47 -3.89 -1.21
C ARG A 48 12.42 -3.69 -2.30
N VAL A 49 12.62 -4.36 -3.43
CA VAL A 49 11.68 -4.47 -4.54
C VAL A 49 11.56 -5.96 -4.85
N PHE A 50 10.34 -6.44 -5.01
CA PHE A 50 10.11 -7.84 -5.32
C PHE A 50 10.36 -8.10 -6.81
N PRO A 51 10.98 -9.24 -7.17
CA PRO A 51 11.02 -9.74 -8.53
C PRO A 51 9.63 -9.85 -9.18
N GLU A 52 9.53 -9.47 -10.45
CA GLU A 52 8.26 -9.50 -11.21
C GLU A 52 7.69 -10.91 -11.38
N GLU A 53 8.54 -11.95 -11.32
CA GLU A 53 8.14 -13.37 -11.38
C GLU A 53 7.15 -13.78 -10.27
N TYR A 54 7.13 -13.06 -9.15
CA TYR A 54 6.14 -13.26 -8.09
C TYR A 54 4.74 -12.72 -8.46
N PHE A 55 4.65 -11.89 -9.50
CA PHE A 55 3.42 -11.23 -9.93
C PHE A 55 3.15 -11.45 -11.42
N PRO A 56 2.87 -12.70 -11.85
CA PRO A 56 2.63 -13.02 -13.27
C PRO A 56 1.47 -12.19 -13.89
N TRP A 57 0.54 -11.71 -13.06
CA TRP A 57 -0.57 -10.83 -13.42
C TRP A 57 -0.17 -9.37 -13.68
N PHE A 58 1.10 -8.99 -13.55
CA PHE A 58 1.61 -7.69 -14.04
C PHE A 58 1.39 -7.52 -15.54
N THR A 59 1.37 -8.62 -16.29
CA THR A 59 0.99 -8.62 -17.72
C THR A 59 -0.42 -8.09 -17.93
N THR A 60 -1.39 -8.55 -17.15
CA THR A 60 -2.77 -8.04 -17.17
C THR A 60 -2.84 -6.54 -16.88
N ILE A 61 -2.03 -6.04 -15.95
CA ILE A 61 -1.94 -4.60 -15.69
C ILE A 61 -1.37 -3.86 -16.91
N ALA A 62 -0.26 -4.34 -17.46
CA ALA A 62 0.39 -3.74 -18.63
C ALA A 62 -0.50 -3.73 -19.89
N GLU A 63 -1.47 -4.64 -19.99
CA GLU A 63 -2.46 -4.68 -21.08
C GLU A 63 -3.63 -3.71 -20.86
N ASN A 64 -3.92 -3.31 -19.61
CA ASN A 64 -5.10 -2.53 -19.26
C ASN A 64 -4.80 -1.14 -18.68
N TRP A 65 -3.52 -0.77 -18.49
CA TRP A 65 -3.15 0.47 -17.81
C TRP A 65 -3.61 1.73 -18.56
N GLN A 66 -3.73 1.70 -19.88
CA GLN A 66 -4.24 2.85 -20.63
C GLN A 66 -5.68 3.17 -20.27
N SER A 67 -6.54 2.16 -20.05
CA SER A 67 -7.90 2.39 -19.57
C SER A 67 -7.94 2.99 -18.17
N VAL A 68 -6.99 2.61 -17.30
CA VAL A 68 -6.80 3.23 -15.98
C VAL A 68 -6.37 4.69 -16.11
N LEU A 69 -5.43 4.99 -17.01
CA LEU A 69 -4.97 6.35 -17.29
C LEU A 69 -6.10 7.23 -17.85
N GLU A 70 -6.90 6.71 -18.77
CA GLU A 70 -8.05 7.41 -19.36
C GLU A 70 -9.08 7.77 -18.28
N GLU A 71 -9.42 6.84 -17.40
CA GLU A 71 -10.32 7.08 -16.27
C GLU A 71 -9.77 8.14 -15.32
N PHE A 72 -8.49 8.03 -14.96
CA PHE A 72 -7.82 9.01 -14.11
C PHE A 72 -7.79 10.41 -14.74
N THR A 73 -7.46 10.52 -16.02
CA THR A 73 -7.38 11.80 -16.73
C THR A 73 -8.75 12.46 -16.81
N ARG A 74 -9.81 11.68 -17.04
CA ARG A 74 -11.19 12.17 -17.02
C ARG A 74 -11.60 12.66 -15.63
N LEU A 75 -11.25 11.94 -14.57
CA LEU A 75 -11.51 12.39 -13.20
C LEU A 75 -10.85 13.74 -12.87
N GLU A 76 -9.61 13.93 -13.31
CA GLU A 76 -8.90 15.21 -13.14
C GLU A 76 -9.59 16.34 -13.93
N ALA A 77 -10.03 16.06 -15.16
CA ALA A 77 -10.73 17.03 -16.00
C ALA A 77 -12.13 17.40 -15.47
N ASP A 78 -12.87 16.42 -14.98
CA ASP A 78 -14.24 16.60 -14.45
C ASP A 78 -14.26 17.21 -13.05
N GLY A 79 -13.09 17.28 -12.38
CA GLY A 79 -12.94 17.90 -11.08
C GLY A 79 -13.69 17.16 -9.97
N LEU A 80 -13.64 15.82 -9.96
CA LEU A 80 -14.29 15.03 -8.92
C LEU A 80 -13.82 15.51 -7.53
N ASN A 81 -14.77 15.89 -6.66
CA ASN A 81 -14.47 16.54 -5.38
C ASN A 81 -13.99 15.58 -4.28
N ASP A 82 -13.90 14.28 -4.58
CA ASP A 82 -13.55 13.23 -3.61
C ASP A 82 -12.04 13.08 -3.38
N PHE A 83 -11.20 13.85 -4.08
CA PHE A 83 -9.79 13.89 -3.78
C PHE A 83 -9.51 14.60 -2.45
N GLU A 84 -8.83 13.91 -1.55
CA GLU A 84 -8.51 14.38 -0.20
C GLU A 84 -7.01 14.31 0.11
N PRO A 85 -6.47 15.22 0.95
CA PRO A 85 -5.10 15.12 1.43
C PRO A 85 -4.84 13.76 2.07
N TYR A 86 -3.75 13.11 1.66
CA TYR A 86 -3.42 11.77 2.17
C TYR A 86 -3.15 11.78 3.68
N VAL A 87 -2.36 12.75 4.13
CA VAL A 87 -2.10 12.96 5.55
C VAL A 87 -3.16 13.91 6.11
N SER A 88 -3.93 13.43 7.09
CA SER A 88 -5.00 14.19 7.72
C SER A 88 -5.07 13.89 9.22
N PHE A 89 -4.01 14.28 9.93
CA PHE A 89 -3.94 14.20 11.39
C PHE A 89 -4.66 15.38 12.06
N PRO A 90 -5.23 15.20 13.27
CA PRO A 90 -5.73 16.31 14.09
C PRO A 90 -4.68 17.42 14.27
N GLN A 91 -5.11 18.69 14.35
CA GLN A 91 -4.20 19.85 14.44
C GLN A 91 -3.36 19.89 15.73
N ALA A 92 -3.75 19.15 16.78
CA ALA A 92 -3.09 19.19 18.09
C ALA A 92 -1.89 18.22 18.23
N ILE A 93 -1.33 17.71 17.12
CA ILE A 93 -0.15 16.84 17.18
C ILE A 93 1.12 17.69 17.12
N PRO A 94 2.14 17.41 17.96
CA PRO A 94 3.45 18.05 17.86
C PRO A 94 4.06 17.92 16.47
N ASP A 95 4.97 18.83 16.14
CA ASP A 95 5.71 18.79 14.89
C ASP A 95 6.39 17.44 14.69
N ASN A 96 6.18 16.87 13.50
CA ASN A 96 6.69 15.56 13.13
C ASN A 96 6.99 15.53 11.62
N LEU A 97 7.42 14.36 11.16
CA LEU A 97 7.76 14.08 9.77
C LEU A 97 6.70 14.59 8.76
N TRP A 98 5.43 14.50 9.13
CA TRP A 98 4.30 14.78 8.26
C TRP A 98 3.75 16.20 8.35
N THR A 99 4.28 17.06 9.24
CA THR A 99 3.74 18.42 9.45
C THR A 99 3.56 19.19 8.15
N LYS A 100 4.52 19.09 7.21
CA LYS A 100 4.45 19.77 5.91
C LYS A 100 3.37 19.22 4.98
N LEU A 101 2.97 17.96 5.12
CA LEU A 101 1.99 17.31 4.24
C LEU A 101 0.61 17.16 4.89
N ASN A 102 0.49 17.42 6.20
CA ASN A 102 -0.76 17.34 6.92
C ASN A 102 -1.81 18.34 6.38
N HIS A 103 -2.97 17.84 5.97
CA HIS A 103 -4.04 18.57 5.28
C HIS A 103 -3.59 19.30 4.00
N SER A 104 -2.44 18.91 3.44
CA SER A 104 -1.88 19.56 2.26
C SER A 104 -2.36 18.90 0.97
N LYS A 105 -2.90 19.70 0.05
CA LYS A 105 -3.20 19.27 -1.33
C LYS A 105 -1.94 18.90 -2.15
N ARG A 106 -0.73 19.08 -1.59
CA ARG A 106 0.51 18.67 -2.27
C ARG A 106 0.66 17.17 -2.38
N TRP A 107 0.01 16.41 -1.51
CA TRP A 107 -0.13 14.97 -1.65
C TRP A 107 -1.60 14.60 -1.50
N ASN A 108 -2.25 14.38 -2.63
CA ASN A 108 -3.69 14.23 -2.74
C ASN A 108 -4.02 12.82 -3.21
N THR A 109 -5.10 12.25 -2.71
CA THR A 109 -5.50 10.88 -3.02
C THR A 109 -6.99 10.77 -3.29
N LEU A 110 -7.34 9.92 -4.26
CA LEU A 110 -8.71 9.45 -4.46
C LEU A 110 -8.75 7.96 -4.15
N HIS A 111 -9.38 7.61 -3.03
CA HIS A 111 -9.54 6.22 -2.64
C HIS A 111 -10.69 5.55 -3.38
N LEU A 112 -10.39 4.44 -4.06
CA LEU A 112 -11.37 3.46 -4.54
C LEU A 112 -11.74 2.50 -3.40
N TRP A 113 -10.71 2.03 -2.67
CA TRP A 113 -10.85 1.34 -1.40
C TRP A 113 -9.94 1.99 -0.34
N ARG A 114 -10.47 2.13 0.88
CA ARG A 114 -9.74 2.60 2.05
C ARG A 114 -10.07 1.70 3.22
N TYR A 115 -9.06 1.00 3.75
CA TYR A 115 -9.24 0.09 4.87
C TYR A 115 -10.33 -0.97 4.64
N GLY A 116 -10.36 -1.54 3.43
CA GLY A 116 -11.35 -2.53 2.99
C GLY A 116 -12.73 -1.95 2.65
N ARG A 117 -12.96 -0.65 2.83
CA ARG A 117 -14.23 0.02 2.50
C ARG A 117 -14.16 0.65 1.12
N ARG A 118 -15.15 0.33 0.28
CA ARG A 118 -15.27 0.86 -1.08
C ARG A 118 -15.83 2.29 -1.05
N ASN A 119 -15.27 3.17 -1.86
CA ASN A 119 -15.88 4.46 -2.19
C ASN A 119 -16.73 4.27 -3.45
N GLU A 120 -18.05 4.17 -3.27
CA GLU A 120 -18.96 3.90 -4.38
C GLU A 120 -18.91 4.97 -5.48
N ASN A 121 -18.78 6.25 -5.13
CA ASN A 121 -18.70 7.33 -6.12
C ASN A 121 -17.45 7.20 -6.99
N ALA A 122 -16.29 7.02 -6.35
CA ALA A 122 -15.02 6.87 -7.06
C ALA A 122 -15.00 5.59 -7.91
N CYS A 123 -15.55 4.49 -7.39
CA CYS A 123 -15.66 3.24 -8.12
C CYS A 123 -16.60 3.31 -9.33
N GLN A 124 -17.75 4.00 -9.20
CA GLN A 124 -18.66 4.22 -10.33
C GLN A 124 -18.03 5.08 -11.42
N ALA A 125 -17.15 6.01 -11.06
CA ALA A 125 -16.41 6.84 -12.01
C ALA A 125 -15.23 6.11 -12.68
N CYS A 126 -14.75 5.00 -12.10
CA CYS A 126 -13.60 4.22 -12.60
C CYS A 126 -13.92 2.74 -12.85
N PRO A 127 -14.95 2.39 -13.65
CA PRO A 127 -15.40 1.01 -13.81
C PRO A 127 -14.33 0.06 -14.36
N GLN A 128 -13.45 0.49 -15.27
CA GLN A 128 -12.38 -0.36 -15.82
C GLN A 128 -11.27 -0.57 -14.79
N THR A 129 -10.90 0.47 -14.05
CA THR A 129 -9.92 0.39 -12.97
C THR A 129 -10.40 -0.56 -11.87
N VAL A 130 -11.68 -0.44 -11.48
CA VAL A 130 -12.30 -1.34 -10.51
C VAL A 130 -12.30 -2.77 -11.03
N LYS A 131 -12.75 -3.00 -12.26
CA LYS A 131 -12.76 -4.34 -12.86
C LYS A 131 -11.37 -4.97 -12.91
N LEU A 132 -10.34 -4.18 -13.24
CA LEU A 132 -8.95 -4.62 -13.22
C LEU A 132 -8.56 -5.03 -11.79
N LEU A 133 -8.74 -4.14 -10.81
CA LEU A 133 -8.37 -4.39 -9.41
C LEU A 133 -9.08 -5.63 -8.82
N GLU A 134 -10.38 -5.80 -9.10
CA GLU A 134 -11.16 -6.96 -8.64
C GLU A 134 -10.71 -8.29 -9.26
N SER A 135 -9.92 -8.27 -10.34
CA SER A 135 -9.30 -9.46 -10.94
C SER A 135 -7.96 -9.86 -10.31
N LEU A 136 -7.38 -9.00 -9.47
CA LEU A 136 -6.06 -9.18 -8.85
C LEU A 136 -6.17 -9.83 -7.46
N PRO A 137 -5.09 -10.47 -6.96
CA PRO A 137 -5.06 -11.07 -5.62
C PRO A 137 -4.86 -10.01 -4.52
N LEU A 138 -5.81 -9.08 -4.39
CA LEU A 138 -5.77 -8.01 -3.39
C LEU A 138 -5.67 -8.56 -1.96
N ALA A 139 -5.00 -7.82 -1.09
CA ALA A 139 -4.93 -8.16 0.34
C ALA A 139 -6.26 -7.85 1.01
N HIS A 140 -6.89 -8.85 1.62
CA HIS A 140 -8.16 -8.68 2.35
C HIS A 140 -7.93 -8.90 3.84
N LEU A 141 -7.86 -7.80 4.59
CA LEU A 141 -7.68 -7.79 6.05
C LEU A 141 -8.79 -6.95 6.65
N ALA A 142 -9.52 -7.49 7.64
CA ALA A 142 -10.71 -6.84 8.17
C ALA A 142 -10.39 -5.41 8.67
N ASP A 143 -11.18 -4.44 8.19
CA ASP A 143 -11.02 -3.00 8.48
C ASP A 143 -9.60 -2.43 8.22
N ARG A 144 -8.78 -3.07 7.37
CA ARG A 144 -7.39 -2.67 7.10
C ARG A 144 -6.99 -2.71 5.63
N ALA A 145 -7.47 -3.71 4.88
CA ALA A 145 -7.14 -3.91 3.48
C ALA A 145 -8.35 -4.55 2.74
N PRO A 146 -8.54 -4.31 1.43
CA PRO A 146 -7.61 -3.61 0.56
C PRO A 146 -7.61 -2.09 0.73
N SER A 147 -6.50 -1.47 0.39
CA SER A 147 -6.42 -0.06 0.06
C SER A 147 -6.01 0.05 -1.39
N ALA A 148 -6.80 0.76 -2.20
CA ALA A 148 -6.48 1.06 -3.58
C ALA A 148 -6.91 2.49 -3.91
N PHE A 149 -5.99 3.28 -4.45
CA PHE A 149 -6.20 4.72 -4.62
C PHE A 149 -5.28 5.33 -5.67
N PHE A 150 -5.76 6.36 -6.35
CA PHE A 150 -4.90 7.23 -7.14
C PHE A 150 -4.14 8.17 -6.20
N SER A 151 -2.82 8.26 -6.37
CA SER A 151 -1.94 9.13 -5.60
C SER A 151 -1.30 10.19 -6.47
N ILE A 152 -1.69 11.44 -6.26
CA ILE A 152 -1.16 12.61 -6.94
C ILE A 152 -0.16 13.32 -6.03
N LEU A 153 1.06 13.49 -6.53
CA LEU A 153 2.10 14.26 -5.88
C LEU A 153 2.33 15.55 -6.67
N ALA A 154 2.08 16.69 -6.04
CA ALA A 154 2.20 18.01 -6.66
C ALA A 154 3.66 18.31 -7.07
N PRO A 155 3.88 19.27 -7.98
CA PRO A 155 5.22 19.76 -8.31
C PRO A 155 6.04 20.10 -7.08
N ARG A 156 7.37 19.92 -7.17
CA ARG A 156 8.34 20.30 -6.13
C ARG A 156 8.00 19.75 -4.73
N THR A 157 7.46 18.53 -4.66
CA THR A 157 7.02 17.91 -3.40
C THR A 157 7.85 16.65 -3.09
N HIS A 158 8.19 16.50 -1.81
CA HIS A 158 8.91 15.35 -1.26
C HIS A 158 8.04 14.67 -0.19
N ILE A 159 7.80 13.38 -0.36
CA ILE A 159 7.27 12.50 0.68
C ILE A 159 8.49 11.98 1.46
N PRO A 160 8.64 12.33 2.74
CA PRO A 160 9.85 12.01 3.50
C PRO A 160 10.00 10.49 3.78
N PRO A 161 11.19 10.03 4.17
CA PRO A 161 11.43 8.63 4.52
C PRO A 161 10.47 8.11 5.60
N HIS A 162 9.77 7.03 5.30
CA HIS A 162 8.80 6.40 6.21
C HIS A 162 8.69 4.91 5.96
N THR A 163 7.98 4.22 6.85
CA THR A 163 7.68 2.78 6.75
C THR A 163 6.18 2.55 6.87
N GLY A 164 5.71 1.50 6.22
CA GLY A 164 4.42 0.88 6.44
C GLY A 164 4.35 0.17 7.78
N VAL A 165 3.17 -0.40 8.04
CA VAL A 165 2.81 -0.98 9.35
C VAL A 165 2.70 -2.49 9.35
N THR A 166 2.73 -3.15 8.20
CA THR A 166 2.58 -4.60 8.11
C THR A 166 3.23 -5.15 6.86
N ASN A 167 3.96 -6.26 7.00
CA ASN A 167 4.52 -7.00 5.88
C ASN A 167 3.58 -8.12 5.39
N ALA A 168 2.35 -8.20 5.92
CA ALA A 168 1.32 -9.13 5.42
C ALA A 168 0.87 -8.79 3.99
N ARG A 169 1.16 -7.57 3.54
CA ARG A 169 0.84 -7.07 2.21
C ARG A 169 2.09 -6.59 1.49
N THR A 170 2.00 -6.55 0.18
CA THR A 170 2.96 -5.92 -0.72
C THR A 170 2.27 -4.76 -1.40
N ILE A 171 2.97 -3.62 -1.50
CA ILE A 171 2.45 -2.44 -2.17
C ILE A 171 2.85 -2.48 -3.63
N ILE A 172 1.86 -2.29 -4.50
CA ILE A 172 2.06 -2.17 -5.94
C ILE A 172 1.86 -0.72 -6.33
N HIS A 173 2.80 -0.22 -7.12
CA HIS A 173 2.66 1.06 -7.78
C HIS A 173 2.56 0.87 -9.28
N LEU A 174 1.43 1.29 -9.87
CA LEU A 174 1.26 1.42 -11.31
C LEU A 174 1.44 2.90 -11.71
N PRO A 175 2.48 3.25 -12.47
CA PRO A 175 2.75 4.64 -12.82
C PRO A 175 1.84 5.08 -13.97
N LEU A 176 1.16 6.22 -13.83
CA LEU A 176 0.17 6.71 -14.81
C LEU A 176 0.65 7.96 -15.53
N VAL A 177 1.07 8.97 -14.76
CA VAL A 177 1.61 10.23 -15.27
C VAL A 177 2.90 10.54 -14.51
N VAL A 178 4.03 10.52 -15.21
CA VAL A 178 5.35 10.61 -14.61
C VAL A 178 6.21 11.64 -15.36
N PRO A 179 6.23 12.90 -14.87
CA PRO A 179 7.16 13.89 -15.39
C PRO A 179 8.62 13.51 -15.14
N GLN A 180 9.54 14.13 -15.90
CA GLN A 180 10.97 14.03 -15.65
C GLN A 180 11.33 14.50 -14.22
N ASN A 181 12.39 13.95 -13.64
CA ASN A 181 12.86 14.26 -12.29
C ASN A 181 11.90 13.83 -11.15
N CYS A 182 11.08 12.81 -11.40
CA CYS A 182 10.40 12.08 -10.33
C CYS A 182 11.24 10.85 -9.92
N SER A 183 11.31 10.54 -8.64
CA SER A 183 12.05 9.38 -8.15
C SER A 183 11.37 8.73 -6.95
N PHE A 184 11.65 7.45 -6.74
CA PHE A 184 11.19 6.68 -5.59
C PHE A 184 12.37 5.90 -5.03
N ARG A 185 12.55 5.89 -3.71
CA ARG A 185 13.57 5.08 -3.04
C ARG A 185 12.87 4.11 -2.10
N VAL A 186 13.34 2.86 -2.07
CA VAL A 186 13.01 1.88 -1.04
C VAL A 186 14.28 1.18 -0.59
N GLY A 187 14.55 1.21 0.71
CA GLY A 187 15.84 0.84 1.27
C GLY A 187 16.97 1.66 0.63
N GLY A 188 18.00 0.99 0.14
CA GLY A 188 19.10 1.63 -0.61
C GLY A 188 18.97 1.53 -2.12
N GLU A 189 17.77 1.30 -2.66
CA GLU A 189 17.52 1.23 -4.09
C GLU A 189 16.62 2.38 -4.54
N THR A 190 17.02 3.09 -5.60
CA THR A 190 16.22 4.15 -6.22
C THR A 190 15.65 3.66 -7.54
N ARG A 191 14.33 3.67 -7.65
CA ARG A 191 13.58 3.32 -8.85
C ARG A 191 13.20 4.56 -9.63
N GLN A 192 13.44 4.48 -10.94
CA GLN A 192 12.81 5.37 -11.90
C GLN A 192 11.42 4.83 -12.22
N TRP A 193 10.48 5.74 -12.35
CA TRP A 193 9.11 5.45 -12.71
C TRP A 193 9.01 5.31 -14.23
N VAL A 194 8.32 4.27 -14.71
CA VAL A 194 8.01 4.08 -16.13
C VAL A 194 6.51 3.88 -16.28
N GLU A 195 5.85 4.78 -17.01
CA GLU A 195 4.40 4.72 -17.21
C GLU A 195 3.96 3.35 -17.74
N GLY A 196 2.89 2.82 -17.16
CA GLY A 196 2.35 1.50 -17.49
C GLY A 196 3.14 0.29 -16.98
N GLN A 197 4.33 0.48 -16.39
CA GLN A 197 5.12 -0.62 -15.83
C GLN A 197 4.99 -0.66 -14.30
N PRO A 198 4.19 -1.59 -13.75
CA PRO A 198 4.04 -1.71 -12.31
C PRO A 198 5.30 -2.24 -11.64
N PHE A 199 5.50 -1.88 -10.37
CA PHE A 199 6.48 -2.56 -9.51
C PHE A 199 5.92 -2.80 -8.12
N ALA A 200 6.48 -3.81 -7.44
CA ALA A 200 6.07 -4.26 -6.12
C ALA A 200 7.20 -4.04 -5.11
N PHE A 201 6.87 -3.54 -3.91
CA PHE A 201 7.83 -3.39 -2.83
C PHE A 201 7.20 -3.67 -1.46
N ASP A 202 8.06 -4.01 -0.50
CA ASP A 202 7.68 -4.12 0.91
C ASP A 202 7.74 -2.73 1.54
N ASP A 203 6.58 -2.15 1.85
CA ASP A 203 6.50 -0.82 2.44
C ASP A 203 7.01 -0.78 3.88
N THR A 204 7.22 -1.92 4.56
CA THR A 204 7.89 -1.95 5.87
C THR A 204 9.37 -1.59 5.78
N ILE A 205 9.96 -1.65 4.58
CA ILE A 205 11.28 -1.09 4.31
C ILE A 205 11.16 0.42 4.11
N GLU A 206 12.06 1.18 4.73
CA GLU A 206 12.05 2.63 4.63
C GLU A 206 12.05 3.09 3.17
N HIS A 207 11.08 3.94 2.83
CA HIS A 207 10.90 4.43 1.48
C HIS A 207 10.47 5.91 1.45
N GLU A 208 10.70 6.56 0.32
CA GLU A 208 10.37 7.95 0.07
C GLU A 208 10.16 8.23 -1.43
N ALA A 209 9.54 9.36 -1.74
CA ALA A 209 9.26 9.75 -3.12
C ALA A 209 9.48 11.25 -3.35
N TRP A 210 10.01 11.60 -4.51
CA TRP A 210 10.19 12.99 -4.93
C TRP A 210 9.46 13.23 -6.24
N ASN A 211 8.79 14.37 -6.32
CA ASN A 211 8.43 15.02 -7.56
C ASN A 211 9.21 16.34 -7.63
N ASN A 212 10.39 16.32 -8.26
CA ASN A 212 11.19 17.53 -8.46
C ASN A 212 10.85 18.24 -9.78
N SER A 213 9.78 17.83 -10.46
CA SER A 213 9.32 18.46 -11.69
C SER A 213 8.42 19.68 -11.43
N ASP A 214 8.02 20.33 -12.51
CA ASP A 214 7.02 21.42 -12.52
C ASP A 214 5.60 20.94 -12.86
N SER A 215 5.39 19.63 -12.95
CA SER A 215 4.12 18.98 -13.28
C SER A 215 3.71 17.96 -12.21
N PRO A 216 2.41 17.68 -12.02
CA PRO A 216 1.98 16.66 -11.07
C PRO A 216 2.43 15.25 -11.51
N ARG A 217 2.67 14.37 -10.54
CA ARG A 217 2.95 12.95 -10.77
C ARG A 217 1.83 12.10 -10.20
N ALA A 218 1.21 11.26 -11.02
CA ALA A 218 0.12 10.38 -10.63
C ALA A 218 0.50 8.90 -10.77
N VAL A 219 0.16 8.11 -9.76
CA VAL A 219 0.33 6.66 -9.74
C VAL A 219 -0.93 6.03 -9.13
N LEU A 220 -1.33 4.85 -9.60
CA LEU A 220 -2.30 4.01 -8.90
C LEU A 220 -1.54 3.14 -7.88
N ILE A 221 -1.97 3.20 -6.62
CA ILE A 221 -1.39 2.43 -5.52
C ILE A 221 -2.43 1.43 -5.06
N PHE A 222 -2.04 0.17 -4.87
CA PHE A 222 -2.91 -0.84 -4.25
C PHE A 222 -2.09 -1.90 -3.52
N ASP A 223 -2.73 -2.61 -2.59
CA ASP A 223 -2.10 -3.68 -1.82
C ASP A 223 -2.58 -5.09 -2.22
N VAL A 224 -1.60 -5.99 -2.37
CA VAL A 224 -1.81 -7.42 -2.60
C VAL A 224 -1.21 -8.22 -1.45
N TRP A 225 -1.56 -9.50 -1.33
CA TRP A 225 -0.90 -10.36 -0.35
C TRP A 225 0.61 -10.41 -0.60
N ASN A 226 1.39 -10.44 0.48
CA ASN A 226 2.83 -10.67 0.35
C ASN A 226 3.06 -12.05 -0.32
N PRO A 227 3.84 -12.13 -1.41
CA PRO A 227 4.01 -13.35 -2.19
C PRO A 227 4.68 -14.49 -1.41
N HIS A 228 5.29 -14.18 -0.27
CA HIS A 228 5.89 -15.19 0.60
C HIS A 228 4.91 -15.81 1.61
N LEU A 229 3.69 -15.27 1.76
CA LEU A 229 2.69 -15.88 2.62
C LEU A 229 2.15 -17.18 2.02
N SER A 230 2.13 -18.22 2.84
CA SER A 230 1.44 -19.46 2.51
C SER A 230 -0.08 -19.27 2.46
N PRO A 231 -0.82 -20.12 1.73
CA PRO A 231 -2.28 -20.12 1.75
C PRO A 231 -2.86 -20.25 3.18
N GLU A 232 -2.23 -21.05 4.05
CA GLU A 232 -2.64 -21.23 5.44
C GLU A 232 -2.46 -19.95 6.27
N GLU A 233 -1.36 -19.21 6.06
CA GLU A 233 -1.14 -17.91 6.69
C GLU A 233 -2.15 -16.88 6.20
N ILE A 234 -2.43 -16.81 4.89
CA ILE A 234 -3.47 -15.91 4.33
C ILE A 234 -4.83 -16.22 4.95
N LEU A 235 -5.22 -17.50 4.98
CA LEU A 235 -6.49 -17.94 5.58
C LEU A 235 -6.56 -17.65 7.08
N PHE A 236 -5.43 -17.70 7.78
CA PHE A 236 -5.35 -17.32 9.19
C PHE A 236 -5.53 -15.82 9.38
N LEU A 237 -4.85 -15.00 8.57
CA LEU A 237 -4.88 -13.54 8.64
C LEU A 237 -6.26 -12.97 8.33
N GLN A 238 -6.99 -13.58 7.39
CA GLN A 238 -8.36 -13.17 7.03
C GLN A 238 -9.39 -13.34 8.15
N ARG A 239 -9.05 -14.04 9.24
CA ARG A 239 -9.95 -14.25 10.39
C ARG A 239 -9.96 -13.06 11.37
N PHE A 240 -9.05 -12.11 11.21
CA PHE A 240 -8.81 -10.98 12.12
C PHE A 240 -8.84 -9.64 11.38
#